data_AF-A0A7X5N1S3-F1
#
_entry.id   AF-A0A7X5N1S3-F1
#
_cell.length_a   1.000
_cell.length_b   1.000
_cell.length_c   1.000
_cell.angle_alpha   90.00
_cell.angle_beta   90.00
_cell.angle_gamma   90.00
#
_symmetry.space_group_name_H-M   'P 1'
#
loop_
_entity.id
_entity.type
_entity.pdbx_description
1 polymer ?
#
loop_
_entity_poly.entity_id
_entity_poly.type
_entity_poly.pdbx_seq_one_letter_code
_entity_poly.pdbx_strand_id
1 'polypeptide(L)'
;LALIDELAHRNVPGSRHERRWQDIVELLDAGIDVYTTVNIQHLESLNDIVLRITGVRVSETVPDAVFDRLRDIVLVDLPPRELIERLQQGKVYLPEQATQALQAFFSPSNLTALRELAMQTAADRVDSDLRDTQAARGLPGTAALRRRVVVAIDGRGSS
;
A
#
# COMPACT_ATOMS: atom_id res chain seq x y z
N LEU A 1 -4.79 21.90 -7.13
CA LEU A 1 -4.00 20.68 -7.38
C LEU A 1 -2.57 20.88 -6.92
N ALA A 2 -2.12 20.08 -5.95
CA ALA A 2 -0.72 19.96 -5.53
C ALA A 2 -0.20 18.56 -5.86
N LEU A 3 1.08 18.46 -6.23
CA LEU A 3 1.77 17.19 -6.47
C LEU A 3 2.77 16.99 -5.34
N ILE A 4 2.58 15.95 -4.54
CA ILE A 4 3.37 15.71 -3.34
C ILE A 4 3.82 14.25 -3.36
N ASP A 5 5.12 14.01 -3.49
CA ASP A 5 5.63 12.64 -3.55
C ASP A 5 5.75 11.99 -2.16
N GLU A 6 5.83 10.67 -2.10
CA GLU A 6 6.08 9.87 -0.89
C GLU A 6 5.14 10.15 0.30
N LEU A 7 3.89 9.68 0.23
CA LEU A 7 2.87 9.86 1.29
C LEU A 7 3.35 9.45 2.71
N ALA A 8 4.17 8.40 2.79
CA ALA A 8 4.66 7.82 4.04
C ALA A 8 5.80 8.61 4.72
N HIS A 9 6.36 9.59 4.02
CA HIS A 9 7.57 10.29 4.42
C HIS A 9 7.47 10.90 5.82
N ARG A 10 8.51 10.70 6.64
CA ARG A 10 8.71 11.45 7.88
C ARG A 10 9.32 12.81 7.56
N ASN A 11 8.61 13.87 7.91
CA ASN A 11 9.09 15.22 7.71
C ASN A 11 10.35 15.52 8.54
N VAL A 12 11.12 16.49 8.08
CA VAL A 12 12.33 16.95 8.76
C VAL A 12 12.01 17.46 10.19
N PRO A 13 12.90 17.25 11.18
CA PRO A 13 12.70 17.74 12.52
C PRO A 13 12.43 19.26 12.55
N GLY A 14 11.44 19.69 13.33
CA GLY A 14 11.01 21.08 13.43
C GLY A 14 9.94 21.49 12.41
N SER A 15 9.54 20.61 11.50
CA SER A 15 8.34 20.80 10.67
C SER A 15 7.07 20.90 11.51
N ARG A 16 6.05 21.56 10.96
CA ARG A 16 4.71 21.71 11.58
C ARG A 16 4.08 20.35 11.91
N HIS A 17 4.17 19.41 10.98
CA HIS A 17 3.68 18.05 11.12
C HIS A 17 4.83 17.04 11.06
N GLU A 18 4.71 15.92 11.80
CA GLU A 18 5.73 14.86 11.82
C GLU A 18 5.72 14.04 10.52
N ARG A 19 4.57 13.87 9.89
CA ARG A 19 4.38 13.01 8.71
C ARG A 19 3.76 13.77 7.55
N ARG A 20 4.20 13.46 6.33
CA ARG A 20 3.71 14.11 5.10
C ARG A 20 2.22 13.90 4.86
N TRP A 21 1.67 12.75 5.25
CA TRP A 21 0.22 12.53 5.16
C TRP A 21 -0.59 13.52 6.01
N GLN A 22 -0.03 14.08 7.09
CA GLN A 22 -0.70 15.12 7.89
C GLN A 22 -0.73 16.45 7.15
N ASP A 23 0.36 16.82 6.47
CA ASP A 23 0.38 18.00 5.59
C ASP A 23 -0.68 17.85 4.48
N ILE A 24 -0.77 16.67 3.88
CA ILE A 24 -1.76 16.37 2.84
C ILE A 24 -3.18 16.47 3.38
N VAL A 25 -3.46 15.95 4.58
CA VAL A 25 -4.77 16.09 5.22
C VAL A 25 -5.14 17.56 5.42
N GLU A 26 -4.20 18.40 5.88
CA GLU A 26 -4.43 19.85 6.02
C GLU A 26 -4.73 20.52 4.67
N LEU A 27 -4.05 20.13 3.59
CA LEU A 27 -4.33 20.63 2.24
C LEU A 27 -5.71 20.20 1.73
N LEU A 28 -6.09 18.94 1.97
CA LEU A 28 -7.41 18.43 1.60
C LEU A 28 -8.52 19.15 2.38
N ASP A 29 -8.31 19.45 3.66
CA ASP A 29 -9.27 20.20 4.49
C ASP A 29 -9.41 21.67 4.04
N ALA A 30 -8.37 22.23 3.41
CA ALA A 30 -8.42 23.53 2.74
C ALA A 30 -9.05 23.47 1.32
N GLY A 31 -9.51 22.31 0.87
CA GLY A 31 -10.13 22.11 -0.45
C GLY A 31 -9.14 22.02 -1.61
N ILE A 32 -7.87 21.70 -1.33
CA ILE A 32 -6.83 21.56 -2.36
C ILE A 32 -6.72 20.09 -2.75
N ASP A 33 -6.99 19.77 -4.01
CA ASP A 33 -6.73 18.42 -4.54
C ASP A 33 -5.23 18.09 -4.48
N VAL A 34 -4.90 16.86 -4.08
CA VAL A 34 -3.50 16.38 -3.98
C VAL A 34 -3.33 15.09 -4.76
N TYR A 35 -2.29 15.01 -5.58
CA TYR A 35 -1.77 13.75 -6.11
C TYR A 35 -0.52 13.36 -5.33
N THR A 36 -0.45 12.10 -4.93
CA THR A 36 0.67 11.54 -4.16
C THR A 36 1.02 10.14 -4.62
N THR A 37 2.23 9.68 -4.29
CA THR A 37 2.66 8.30 -4.49
C THR A 37 2.88 7.61 -3.14
N VAL A 38 2.78 6.29 -3.12
CA VAL A 38 3.09 5.47 -1.94
C VAL A 38 3.40 4.04 -2.37
N ASN A 39 4.42 3.43 -1.78
CA ASN A 39 4.66 1.99 -1.93
C ASN A 39 3.79 1.21 -0.94
N ILE A 40 3.28 0.05 -1.35
CA ILE A 40 2.34 -0.75 -0.55
C ILE A 40 2.86 -1.11 0.85
N GLN A 41 4.19 -1.25 0.97
CA GLN A 41 4.88 -1.61 2.21
C GLN A 41 4.66 -0.62 3.37
N HIS A 42 4.24 0.61 3.07
CA HIS A 42 4.03 1.66 4.05
C HIS A 42 2.62 1.67 4.62
N LEU A 43 1.67 0.89 4.10
CA LEU A 43 0.33 0.83 4.69
C LEU A 43 0.42 0.14 6.06
N GLU A 44 -0.11 0.80 7.09
CA GLU A 44 0.05 0.38 8.48
C GLU A 44 -0.49 -1.04 8.74
N SER A 45 -1.69 -1.35 8.24
CA SER A 45 -2.30 -2.68 8.35
C SER A 45 -1.47 -3.81 7.71
N LEU A 46 -0.57 -3.50 6.79
CA LEU A 46 0.23 -4.49 6.05
C LEU A 46 1.62 -4.71 6.67
N ASN A 47 2.00 -3.94 7.71
CA ASN A 47 3.36 -3.93 8.23
C ASN A 47 3.85 -5.32 8.68
N ASP A 48 3.00 -6.09 9.36
CA ASP A 48 3.35 -7.44 9.83
C ASP A 48 3.42 -8.47 8.69
N ILE A 49 2.64 -8.28 7.63
CA ILE A 49 2.71 -9.11 6.43
C ILE A 49 4.02 -8.83 5.69
N VAL A 50 4.36 -7.55 5.50
CA VAL A 50 5.61 -7.09 4.88
C VAL A 50 6.82 -7.59 5.66
N LEU A 51 6.79 -7.52 6.98
CA LEU A 51 7.87 -8.06 7.84
C LEU A 51 8.05 -9.56 7.62
N ARG A 52 6.96 -10.32 7.49
CA ARG A 52 7.02 -11.77 7.27
C ARG A 52 7.57 -12.12 5.89
N ILE A 53 7.22 -11.34 4.88
CA ILE A 53 7.72 -11.51 3.51
C ILE A 53 9.20 -11.16 3.43
N THR A 54 9.60 -10.03 4.01
CA THR A 54 10.90 -9.39 3.71
C THR A 54 11.93 -9.52 4.82
N GLY A 55 11.51 -9.85 6.04
CA GLY A 55 12.35 -9.77 7.24
C GLY A 55 12.62 -8.34 7.72
N VAL A 56 12.07 -7.32 7.06
CA VAL A 56 12.31 -5.91 7.35
C VAL A 56 11.04 -5.25 7.88
N ARG A 57 11.15 -4.60 9.04
CA ARG A 57 10.06 -3.78 9.60
C ARG A 57 10.12 -2.37 8.99
N VAL A 58 9.00 -1.92 8.43
CA VAL A 58 8.89 -0.58 7.84
C VAL A 58 8.51 0.41 8.95
N SER A 59 9.34 1.42 9.19
CA SER A 59 9.15 2.42 10.26
C SER A 59 8.33 3.64 9.81
N GLU A 60 8.31 3.90 8.51
CA GLU A 60 7.50 4.95 7.90
C GLU A 60 6.18 4.35 7.43
N THR A 61 5.12 4.62 8.17
CA THR A 61 3.79 4.07 7.91
C THR A 61 2.77 5.17 7.65
N VAL A 62 1.75 4.81 6.89
CA VAL A 62 0.55 5.61 6.63
C VAL A 62 -0.63 4.87 7.27
N PRO A 63 -1.38 5.51 8.17
CA PRO A 63 -2.60 4.92 8.72
C PRO A 63 -3.61 4.62 7.60
N ASP A 64 -4.28 3.47 7.67
CA ASP A 64 -5.30 3.08 6.70
C ASP A 64 -6.43 4.12 6.57
N ALA A 65 -6.75 4.84 7.64
CA ALA A 65 -7.75 5.92 7.63
C ALA A 65 -7.43 7.07 6.65
N VAL A 66 -6.15 7.24 6.25
CA VAL A 66 -5.78 8.19 5.19
C VAL A 66 -6.32 7.72 3.83
N PHE A 67 -6.38 6.41 3.61
CA PHE A 67 -6.87 5.81 2.37
C PHE A 67 -8.39 5.93 2.23
N ASP A 68 -9.13 6.06 3.34
CA ASP A 68 -10.58 6.29 3.33
C ASP A 68 -10.95 7.60 2.63
N ARG A 69 -10.05 8.59 2.63
CA ARG A 69 -10.22 9.88 1.95
C ARG A 69 -9.82 9.88 0.47
N LEU A 70 -9.32 8.75 -0.04
CA LEU A 70 -8.97 8.64 -1.46
C LEU A 70 -10.22 8.78 -2.32
N ARG A 71 -10.11 9.65 -3.32
CA ARG A 71 -11.09 9.72 -4.39
C ARG A 71 -10.84 8.65 -5.46
N ASP A 72 -9.57 8.46 -5.81
CA ASP A 72 -9.13 7.55 -6.87
C ASP A 72 -7.81 6.89 -6.46
N ILE A 73 -7.58 5.65 -6.91
CA ILE A 73 -6.33 4.92 -6.74
C ILE A 73 -5.85 4.34 -8.08
N VAL A 74 -4.57 4.49 -8.38
CA VAL A 74 -3.95 3.94 -9.59
C VAL A 74 -2.78 3.06 -9.17
N LEU A 75 -2.85 1.77 -9.54
CA LEU A 75 -1.74 0.85 -9.36
C LEU A 75 -0.72 1.05 -10.49
N VAL A 76 0.50 1.46 -10.11
CA VAL A 76 1.65 1.49 -11.02
C VAL A 76 2.44 0.19 -10.84
N ASP A 77 2.38 -0.68 -11.85
CA ASP A 77 2.97 -2.02 -11.79
C ASP A 77 4.25 -2.14 -12.62
N LEU A 78 5.20 -2.94 -12.12
CA LEU A 78 6.47 -3.23 -12.79
C LEU A 78 6.89 -4.68 -12.51
N PRO A 79 7.33 -5.46 -13.52
CA PRO A 79 7.85 -6.79 -13.29
C PRO A 79 9.03 -6.80 -12.31
N PRO A 80 9.09 -7.73 -11.33
CA PRO A 80 10.16 -7.79 -10.34
C PRO A 80 11.57 -7.84 -10.96
N ARG A 81 11.74 -8.60 -12.04
CA ARG A 81 13.01 -8.70 -12.77
C ARG A 81 13.46 -7.34 -13.31
N GLU A 82 12.54 -6.56 -13.88
CA GLU A 82 12.86 -5.24 -14.43
C GLU A 82 13.23 -4.26 -13.32
N LEU A 83 12.55 -4.32 -12.16
CA LEU A 83 12.92 -3.50 -11.00
C LEU A 83 14.35 -3.80 -10.52
N ILE A 84 14.71 -5.08 -10.45
CA ILE A 84 16.06 -5.52 -10.06
C ILE A 84 17.10 -5.04 -11.08
N GLU A 85 16.82 -5.17 -12.39
CA GLU A 85 17.71 -4.68 -13.44
C GLU A 85 17.91 -3.15 -13.33
N ARG A 86 16.85 -2.39 -13.03
CA ARG A 86 16.94 -0.93 -12.82
C ARG A 86 17.74 -0.57 -11.58
N LEU A 87 17.62 -1.34 -10.49
CA LEU A 87 18.44 -1.18 -9.28
C LEU A 87 19.93 -1.43 -9.58
N GLN A 88 20.25 -2.51 -10.30
CA GLN A 88 21.63 -2.82 -10.71
C GLN A 88 22.24 -1.77 -11.63
N GLN A 89 21.41 -1.12 -12.45
CA GLN A 89 21.81 -0.02 -13.32
C GLN A 89 21.89 1.34 -12.61
N GLY A 90 21.62 1.42 -11.31
CA GLY A 90 21.60 2.67 -10.54
C GLY A 90 20.46 3.63 -10.94
N LYS A 91 19.43 3.12 -11.62
CA LYS A 91 18.24 3.90 -12.05
C LYS A 91 17.19 4.04 -10.95
N VAL A 92 17.35 3.32 -9.85
CA VAL A 92 16.50 3.40 -8.67
C VAL A 92 17.38 3.87 -7.53
N TYR A 93 17.01 4.99 -6.94
CA TYR A 93 17.74 5.55 -5.82
C TYR A 93 17.55 4.67 -4.58
N LEU A 94 18.66 4.15 -4.07
CA LEU A 94 18.75 3.62 -2.72
C LEU A 94 19.70 4.56 -1.97
N PRO A 95 19.50 4.76 -0.65
CA PRO A 95 20.51 5.42 0.16
C PRO A 95 21.86 4.74 -0.09
N GLU A 96 22.95 5.51 -0.26
CA GLU A 96 24.28 4.97 -0.57
C GLU A 96 24.77 3.94 0.47
N GLN A 97 24.19 3.99 1.68
CA GLN A 97 24.37 3.02 2.77
C GLN A 97 23.22 2.01 2.85
N ALA A 98 22.75 1.49 1.70
CA ALA A 98 21.73 0.46 1.68
C ALA A 98 22.23 -0.74 2.50
N THR A 99 21.58 -0.98 3.64
CA THR A 99 21.92 -2.07 4.55
C THR A 99 21.77 -3.42 3.84
N GLN A 100 22.44 -4.46 4.34
CA GLN A 100 22.20 -5.83 3.85
C GLN A 100 20.70 -6.21 3.92
N ALA A 101 19.97 -5.66 4.91
CA ALA A 101 18.53 -5.81 5.02
C ALA A 101 17.78 -5.20 3.83
N LEU A 102 18.19 -4.03 3.33
CA LEU A 102 17.64 -3.44 2.11
C LEU A 102 17.97 -4.30 0.89
N GLN A 103 19.17 -4.87 0.77
CA GLN A 103 19.48 -5.78 -0.35
C GLN A 103 18.61 -7.04 -0.32
N ALA A 104 18.38 -7.62 0.87
CA ALA A 104 17.49 -8.76 1.04
C ALA A 104 16.02 -8.42 0.70
N PHE A 105 15.60 -7.18 0.97
CA PHE A 105 14.29 -6.67 0.60
C PHE A 105 14.03 -6.78 -0.91
N PHE A 106 15.01 -6.40 -1.76
CA PHE A 106 14.88 -6.41 -3.22
C PHE A 106 15.20 -7.76 -3.89
N SER A 107 14.85 -8.87 -3.24
CA SER A 107 14.94 -10.19 -3.87
C SER A 107 13.75 -10.46 -4.81
N PRO A 108 13.90 -11.30 -5.85
CA PRO A 108 12.81 -11.63 -6.76
C PRO A 108 11.55 -12.17 -6.06
N SER A 109 11.72 -13.01 -5.03
CA SER A 109 10.61 -13.59 -4.26
C SER A 109 9.86 -12.51 -3.48
N ASN A 110 10.58 -11.62 -2.80
CA ASN A 110 9.98 -10.57 -2.00
C ASN A 110 9.22 -9.57 -2.87
N LEU A 111 9.83 -9.15 -3.98
CA LEU A 111 9.19 -8.24 -4.93
C LEU A 111 7.96 -8.86 -5.60
N THR A 112 7.98 -10.17 -5.87
CA THR A 112 6.80 -10.87 -6.39
C THR A 112 5.65 -10.87 -5.38
N ALA A 113 5.94 -11.16 -4.10
CA ALA A 113 4.93 -11.17 -3.05
C ALA A 113 4.39 -9.75 -2.76
N LEU A 114 5.25 -8.73 -2.75
CA LEU A 114 4.82 -7.33 -2.59
C LEU A 114 3.97 -6.85 -3.77
N ARG A 115 4.28 -7.28 -5.00
CA ARG A 115 3.46 -7.00 -6.20
C ARG A 115 2.07 -7.62 -6.07
N GLU A 116 1.98 -8.87 -5.64
CA GLU A 116 0.69 -9.53 -5.39
C GLU A 116 -0.10 -8.81 -4.30
N LEU A 117 0.56 -8.43 -3.20
CA LEU A 117 -0.06 -7.66 -2.12
C LEU A 117 -0.59 -6.31 -2.61
N ALA A 118 0.15 -5.61 -3.48
CA ALA A 118 -0.30 -4.34 -4.06
C ALA A 118 -1.51 -4.53 -4.97
N MET A 119 -1.51 -5.56 -5.83
CA MET A 119 -2.65 -5.89 -6.69
C MET A 119 -3.90 -6.24 -5.88
N GLN A 120 -3.75 -7.05 -4.84
CA GLN A 120 -4.86 -7.41 -3.95
C GLN A 120 -5.41 -6.17 -3.24
N THR A 121 -4.54 -5.32 -2.70
CA THR A 121 -4.98 -4.10 -2.00
C THR A 121 -5.71 -3.12 -2.93
N ALA A 122 -5.21 -2.95 -4.16
CA ALA A 122 -5.87 -2.11 -5.16
C ALA A 122 -7.25 -2.67 -5.55
N ALA A 123 -7.35 -3.99 -5.77
CA ALA A 123 -8.61 -4.65 -6.07
C ALA A 123 -9.62 -4.50 -4.91
N ASP A 124 -9.15 -4.64 -3.67
CA ASP A 124 -9.97 -4.52 -2.46
C ASP A 124 -10.53 -3.11 -2.29
N ARG A 125 -9.74 -2.07 -2.63
CA ARG A 125 -10.20 -0.68 -2.59
C ARG A 125 -11.26 -0.40 -3.65
N VAL A 126 -11.03 -0.84 -4.89
CA VAL A 126 -12.03 -0.70 -5.98
C VAL A 126 -13.34 -1.40 -5.62
N ASP A 127 -13.27 -2.60 -5.02
CA ASP A 127 -14.43 -3.32 -4.52
C ASP A 127 -15.18 -2.55 -3.42
N SER A 128 -14.47 -1.88 -2.52
CA SER A 128 -15.07 -1.05 -1.46
C SER A 128 -15.81 0.15 -2.05
N ASP A 129 -15.17 0.88 -2.97
CA ASP A 129 -15.75 2.07 -3.61
C ASP A 129 -17.05 1.75 -4.37
N LEU A 130 -17.07 0.59 -5.05
CA LEU A 130 -18.26 0.10 -5.74
C LEU A 130 -19.39 -0.22 -4.74
N ARG A 131 -19.08 -0.78 -3.57
CA ARG A 131 -20.10 -1.06 -2.54
C ARG A 131 -20.64 0.23 -1.93
N ASP A 132 -19.78 1.18 -1.61
CA ASP A 132 -20.19 2.46 -1.01
C ASP A 132 -21.06 3.27 -1.98
N THR A 133 -20.70 3.30 -3.26
CA THR A 133 -21.52 3.95 -4.30
C THR A 133 -22.83 3.22 -4.57
N GLN A 134 -22.87 1.88 -4.52
CA GLN A 134 -24.12 1.10 -4.64
C GLN A 134 -25.04 1.33 -3.45
N ALA A 135 -24.50 1.32 -2.23
CA ALA A 135 -25.23 1.58 -0.99
C ALA A 135 -25.82 3.00 -1.00
N ALA A 136 -25.04 4.00 -1.40
CA ALA A 136 -25.50 5.39 -1.54
C ALA A 136 -26.61 5.54 -2.59
N ARG A 137 -26.68 4.65 -3.59
CA ARG A 137 -27.72 4.62 -4.64
C ARG A 137 -28.92 3.73 -4.33
N GLY A 138 -28.95 3.05 -3.18
CA GLY A 138 -30.05 2.16 -2.79
C GLY A 138 -30.22 0.93 -3.69
N LEU A 139 -29.18 0.56 -4.45
CA LEU A 139 -29.22 -0.59 -5.35
C LEU A 139 -28.87 -1.87 -4.55
N PRO A 140 -29.61 -2.98 -4.70
CA PRO A 140 -29.22 -4.25 -4.10
C PRO A 140 -27.87 -4.66 -4.69
N GLY A 141 -26.87 -4.82 -3.82
CA GLY A 141 -25.49 -5.08 -4.21
C GLY A 141 -25.39 -6.29 -5.12
N THR A 142 -24.89 -6.09 -6.34
CA THR A 142 -24.55 -7.20 -7.23
C THR A 142 -23.49 -8.04 -6.52
N ALA A 143 -23.76 -9.34 -6.34
CA ALA A 143 -22.90 -10.27 -5.65
C ALA A 143 -21.43 -10.01 -6.00
N ALA A 144 -20.61 -9.77 -4.97
CA ALA A 144 -19.19 -9.50 -5.12
C ALA A 144 -18.57 -10.47 -6.13
N LEU A 145 -17.83 -9.96 -7.11
CA LEU A 145 -17.03 -10.75 -8.06
C LEU A 145 -15.93 -11.59 -7.36
N ARG A 146 -15.82 -11.50 -6.03
CA ARG A 146 -14.97 -12.37 -5.22
C ARG A 146 -15.53 -13.79 -5.15
N ARG A 147 -14.72 -14.74 -5.64
CA ARG A 147 -14.83 -16.15 -5.25
C ARG A 147 -14.62 -16.25 -3.74
N ARG A 148 -15.66 -16.63 -3.00
CA ARG A 148 -15.55 -16.97 -1.57
C ARG A 148 -15.34 -18.47 -1.45
N VAL A 149 -14.38 -18.89 -0.64
CA VAL A 149 -14.23 -20.28 -0.22
C VAL A 149 -14.71 -20.36 1.23
N VAL A 150 -15.74 -21.16 1.48
CA VAL A 150 -16.18 -21.53 2.82
C VAL A 150 -15.55 -22.89 3.13
N VAL A 151 -14.72 -22.94 4.17
CA VAL A 151 -14.16 -24.20 4.66
C VAL A 151 -14.90 -24.55 5.95
N ALA A 152 -15.68 -25.64 5.90
CA ALA A 152 -16.23 -26.25 7.10
C ALA A 152 -15.25 -27.31 7.62
N ILE A 153 -14.84 -27.18 8.88
CA ILE A 153 -14.01 -28.16 9.57
C ILE A 153 -14.94 -28.91 10.54
N ASP A 154 -15.12 -30.22 10.32
CA ASP A 154 -15.77 -31.11 11.28
C ASP A 154 -14.78 -31.39 12.42
N GLY A 155 -15.22 -31.22 13.67
CA GLY A 155 -14.44 -31.42 14.89
C GLY A 155 -14.21 -32.88 15.27
N ARG A 156 -14.42 -33.86 14.37
CA ARG A 156 -14.05 -35.26 14.61
C ARG A 156 -12.55 -35.48 14.40
N GLY A 157 -11.77 -34.96 15.34
CA GLY A 157 -10.38 -35.36 15.50
C GLY A 157 -10.32 -36.83 15.94
N SER A 158 -9.79 -37.69 15.08
CA SER A 158 -9.11 -38.92 15.50
C SER A 158 -7.62 -38.68 15.35
N SER A 159 -6.95 -38.37 16.47
CA SER A 159 -5.50 -38.53 16.61
C SER A 159 -5.12 -40.00 16.63
#